data_AF-A0A2W0BFV5-F1
#
_entry.id   AF-A0A2W0BFV5-F1
#
_cell.length_a   1.000
_cell.length_b   1.000
_cell.length_c   1.000
_cell.angle_alpha   90.00
_cell.angle_beta   90.00
_cell.angle_gamma   90.00
#
_symmetry.space_group_name_H-M   'P 1'
#
loop_
_entity.id
_entity.type
_entity.pdbx_description
1 polymer ?
#
loop_
_entity_poly.entity_id
_entity_poly.type
_entity_poly.pdbx_seq_one_letter_code
_entity_poly.pdbx_strand_id
1 'polypeptide(L)'
;MRVYKILRWPILVILCFVIALFLKPPDRLASRQQSPAAIAKNANGFQNKLGELQEAYQRGEAGTEVRLTSDEVAAALAVANLQPSARASQRAAAATSTNTDSSNPVALTPEQVGVKDPQVIFEGDEVKGQFAANVYGKDVFVTLSGHLGAKDGYATFAPSSFKIGSMPVPIAMVQAQLDRKLSEPEAREKLKLPEFVSDLKIENGQLVITEK
;
A
#
# COMPACT_ATOMS: atom_id res chain seq x y z
N MET A 1 31.33 -43.22 -22.28
CA MET A 1 30.54 -42.39 -21.33
C MET A 1 30.85 -40.90 -21.52
N ARG A 2 30.24 -40.21 -22.50
CA ARG A 2 30.42 -38.75 -22.72
C ARG A 2 29.09 -37.97 -22.85
N VAL A 3 27.95 -38.63 -22.62
CA VAL A 3 26.60 -38.05 -22.83
C VAL A 3 26.14 -37.20 -21.62
N TYR A 4 26.59 -37.51 -20.40
CA TYR A 4 26.22 -36.78 -19.18
C TYR A 4 26.77 -35.34 -19.08
N LYS A 5 27.79 -34.98 -19.87
CA LYS A 5 28.34 -33.62 -19.87
C LYS A 5 27.51 -32.63 -20.70
N ILE A 6 26.82 -33.12 -21.73
CA ILE A 6 26.04 -32.29 -22.67
C ILE A 6 24.64 -31.99 -22.09
N LEU A 7 24.09 -32.90 -21.27
CA LEU A 7 22.79 -32.72 -20.62
C LEU A 7 22.81 -31.75 -19.41
N ARG A 8 23.99 -31.43 -18.88
CA ARG A 8 24.14 -30.55 -17.72
C ARG A 8 23.90 -29.08 -18.05
N TRP A 9 24.20 -28.66 -19.27
CA TRP A 9 24.02 -27.29 -19.75
C TRP A 9 22.55 -26.86 -19.92
N PRO A 10 21.67 -27.64 -20.58
CA PRO A 10 20.26 -27.24 -20.72
C PRO A 10 19.53 -27.19 -19.38
N ILE A 11 19.83 -28.09 -18.43
CA ILE A 11 19.29 -28.05 -17.06
C ILE A 11 19.72 -26.78 -16.32
N LEU A 12 20.98 -26.34 -16.51
CA LEU A 12 21.48 -25.10 -15.91
C LEU A 12 20.81 -23.87 -16.50
N VAL A 13 20.58 -23.87 -17.83
CA VAL A 13 19.87 -22.78 -18.51
C VAL A 13 18.41 -22.73 -18.07
N ILE A 14 17.72 -23.88 -17.96
CA ILE A 14 16.34 -23.96 -17.45
C ILE A 14 16.27 -23.51 -16.00
N LEU A 15 17.22 -23.93 -15.15
CA LEU A 15 17.29 -23.50 -13.76
C LEU A 15 17.55 -21.99 -13.64
N CYS A 16 18.49 -21.44 -14.43
CA CYS A 16 18.72 -20.00 -14.50
C CYS A 16 17.51 -19.25 -15.05
N PHE A 17 16.78 -19.82 -16.00
CA PHE A 17 15.56 -19.21 -16.54
C PHE A 17 14.44 -19.21 -15.52
N VAL A 18 14.27 -20.30 -14.76
CA VAL A 18 13.34 -20.37 -13.62
C VAL A 18 13.74 -19.34 -12.55
N ILE A 19 15.02 -19.27 -12.17
CA ILE A 19 15.52 -18.27 -11.23
C ILE A 19 15.31 -16.84 -11.78
N ALA A 20 15.52 -16.62 -13.08
CA ALA A 20 15.27 -15.33 -13.72
C ALA A 20 13.77 -14.98 -13.77
N LEU A 21 12.89 -15.96 -13.93
CA LEU A 21 11.44 -15.80 -13.78
C LEU A 21 11.05 -15.51 -12.32
N PHE A 22 11.78 -16.06 -11.34
CA PHE A 22 11.61 -15.72 -9.92
C PHE A 22 12.17 -14.33 -9.56
N LEU A 23 13.18 -13.85 -10.29
CA LEU A 23 13.71 -12.48 -10.17
C LEU A 23 12.89 -11.46 -10.97
N LYS A 24 11.92 -11.91 -11.76
CA LYS A 24 11.05 -11.02 -12.51
C LYS A 24 10.16 -10.29 -11.49
N PRO A 25 10.31 -8.96 -11.34
CA PRO A 25 9.44 -8.22 -10.44
C PRO A 25 7.99 -8.43 -10.89
N PRO A 26 7.04 -8.61 -9.96
CA PRO A 26 5.64 -8.70 -10.32
C PRO A 26 5.25 -7.47 -11.13
N ASP A 27 4.36 -7.64 -12.11
CA ASP A 27 3.82 -6.51 -12.86
C ASP A 27 3.34 -5.46 -11.85
N ARG A 28 3.97 -4.29 -11.90
CA ARG A 28 3.59 -3.16 -11.07
C ARG A 28 2.14 -2.86 -11.39
N LEU A 29 1.27 -2.88 -10.37
CA LEU A 29 -0.17 -2.69 -10.55
C LEU A 29 -0.49 -1.37 -11.26
N ALA A 30 0.32 -0.34 -11.03
CA ALA A 30 0.24 0.88 -11.81
C ALA A 30 0.98 0.73 -13.15
N SER A 31 0.23 0.55 -14.24
CA SER A 31 0.75 0.51 -15.61
C SER A 31 1.34 1.84 -16.11
N ARG A 32 1.49 2.85 -15.25
CA ARG A 32 1.98 4.17 -15.68
C ARG A 32 2.78 4.80 -14.56
N GLN A 33 4.09 4.84 -14.74
CA GLN A 33 4.95 5.79 -14.05
C GLN A 33 4.46 7.20 -14.46
N GLN A 34 3.53 7.77 -13.68
CA GLN A 34 2.92 9.06 -13.97
C GLN A 34 4.03 10.11 -14.08
N SER A 35 3.94 10.99 -15.07
CA SER A 35 4.90 12.09 -15.18
C SER A 35 4.78 13.01 -13.97
N PRO A 36 5.85 13.72 -13.56
CA PRO A 36 5.77 14.68 -12.44
C PRO A 36 4.63 15.70 -12.60
N ALA A 37 4.35 16.13 -13.83
CA ALA A 37 3.24 17.02 -14.14
C ALA A 37 1.86 16.35 -13.92
N ALA A 38 1.72 15.07 -14.25
CA ALA A 38 0.48 14.32 -14.00
C ALA A 38 0.25 14.10 -12.50
N ILE A 39 1.31 13.79 -11.74
CA ILE A 39 1.24 13.67 -10.27
C ILE A 39 0.76 14.99 -9.66
N ALA A 40 1.34 16.12 -10.07
CA ALA A 40 0.92 17.42 -9.57
C ALA A 40 -0.55 17.74 -9.89
N LYS A 41 -0.99 17.48 -11.13
CA LYS A 41 -2.38 17.69 -11.54
C LYS A 41 -3.35 16.83 -10.72
N ASN A 42 -3.03 15.55 -10.55
CA ASN A 42 -3.89 14.60 -9.86
C ASN A 42 -3.91 14.84 -8.34
N ALA A 43 -2.79 15.25 -7.75
CA ALA A 43 -2.74 15.69 -6.35
C ALA A 43 -3.59 16.94 -6.11
N ASN A 44 -3.57 17.92 -7.04
CA ASN A 44 -4.46 19.09 -6.98
C ASN A 44 -5.93 18.68 -7.11
N GLY A 45 -6.25 17.74 -8.01
CA GLY A 45 -7.60 17.18 -8.16
C GLY A 45 -8.12 16.56 -6.87
N PHE A 46 -7.29 15.74 -6.21
CA PHE A 46 -7.59 15.16 -4.89
C PHE A 46 -7.87 16.25 -3.84
N GLN A 47 -7.02 17.27 -3.76
CA GLN A 47 -7.14 18.34 -2.76
C GLN A 47 -8.38 19.20 -2.98
N ASN A 48 -8.70 19.55 -4.22
CA ASN A 48 -9.89 20.35 -4.56
C ASN A 48 -11.16 19.61 -4.20
N LYS A 49 -11.26 18.33 -4.58
CA LYS A 49 -12.40 17.46 -4.31
C LYS A 49 -12.64 17.23 -2.82
N LEU A 50 -11.58 17.06 -2.03
CA LEU A 50 -11.71 17.02 -0.56
C LEU A 50 -12.11 18.37 0.03
N GLY A 51 -11.64 19.48 -0.55
CA GLY A 51 -12.05 20.83 -0.18
C GLY A 51 -13.54 21.04 -0.39
N GLU A 52 -14.07 20.63 -1.55
CA GLU A 52 -15.51 20.67 -1.86
C GLU A 52 -16.34 19.89 -0.86
N LEU A 53 -15.89 18.68 -0.47
CA LEU A 53 -16.56 17.87 0.56
C LEU A 53 -16.56 18.57 1.92
N GLN A 54 -15.44 19.18 2.30
CA GLN A 54 -15.31 19.92 3.56
C GLN A 54 -16.13 21.22 3.58
N GLU A 55 -16.26 21.89 2.44
CA GLU A 55 -17.14 23.05 2.28
C GLU A 55 -18.62 22.64 2.39
N ALA A 56 -19.02 21.54 1.75
CA ALA A 56 -20.36 20.98 1.87
C ALA A 56 -20.72 20.66 3.34
N TYR A 57 -19.78 20.07 4.08
CA TYR A 57 -19.93 19.84 5.52
C TYR A 57 -20.11 21.13 6.33
N GLN A 58 -19.34 22.18 6.01
CA GLN A 58 -19.51 23.48 6.66
C GLN A 58 -20.86 24.15 6.32
N ARG A 59 -21.44 23.84 5.16
CA ARG A 59 -22.78 24.28 4.77
C ARG A 59 -23.89 23.40 5.35
N GLY A 60 -23.56 22.25 5.95
CA GLY A 60 -24.53 21.27 6.45
C GLY A 60 -25.25 20.51 5.33
N GLU A 61 -24.63 20.39 4.16
CA GLU A 61 -25.19 19.66 3.01
C GLU A 61 -24.91 18.15 3.13
N ALA A 62 -25.67 17.52 4.04
CA ALA A 62 -25.63 16.09 4.33
C ALA A 62 -25.76 15.23 3.06
N GLY A 63 -24.81 14.32 2.84
CA GLY A 63 -24.86 13.33 1.76
C GLY A 63 -24.22 13.77 0.45
N THR A 64 -23.42 14.84 0.46
CA THR A 64 -22.58 15.19 -0.69
C THR A 64 -21.55 14.09 -0.95
N GLU A 65 -21.45 13.63 -2.19
CA GLU A 65 -20.52 12.57 -2.59
C GLU A 65 -19.42 13.10 -3.49
N VAL A 66 -18.19 12.68 -3.20
CA VAL A 66 -17.01 13.00 -4.01
C VAL A 66 -16.38 11.72 -4.53
N ARG A 67 -16.07 11.69 -5.82
CA ARG A 67 -15.47 10.53 -6.49
C ARG A 67 -14.01 10.81 -6.84
N LEU A 68 -13.11 10.03 -6.25
CA LEU A 68 -11.67 10.08 -6.45
C LEU A 68 -11.21 8.91 -7.31
N THR A 69 -10.37 9.19 -8.29
CA THR A 69 -9.76 8.18 -9.16
C THR A 69 -8.56 7.54 -8.48
N SER A 70 -8.16 6.35 -8.95
CA SER A 70 -6.92 5.69 -8.51
C SER A 70 -5.70 6.58 -8.69
N ASP A 71 -5.67 7.34 -9.78
CA ASP A 71 -4.59 8.25 -10.14
C ASP A 71 -4.48 9.44 -9.17
N GLU A 72 -5.60 9.97 -8.69
CA GLU A 72 -5.67 11.04 -7.68
C GLU A 72 -5.20 10.53 -6.31
N VAL A 73 -5.66 9.34 -5.90
CA VAL A 73 -5.26 8.74 -4.62
C VAL A 73 -3.79 8.30 -4.63
N ALA A 74 -3.32 7.70 -5.72
CA ALA A 74 -1.92 7.33 -5.88
C ALA A 74 -0.99 8.55 -5.88
N ALA A 75 -1.39 9.66 -6.54
CA ALA A 75 -0.64 10.90 -6.52
C ALA A 75 -0.59 11.52 -5.11
N ALA A 76 -1.72 11.53 -4.39
CA ALA A 76 -1.77 12.02 -3.01
C ALA A 76 -0.87 11.19 -2.09
N LEU A 77 -0.86 9.86 -2.24
CA LEU A 77 0.00 8.96 -1.48
C LEU A 77 1.50 9.17 -1.79
N ALA A 78 1.83 9.38 -3.07
CA ALA A 78 3.19 9.69 -3.48
C ALA A 78 3.70 11.00 -2.85
N VAL A 79 2.87 12.05 -2.84
CA VAL A 79 3.19 13.33 -2.17
C VAL A 79 3.31 13.15 -0.65
N ALA A 80 2.37 12.44 -0.03
CA ALA A 80 2.37 12.18 1.41
C ALA A 80 3.57 11.34 1.86
N ASN A 81 4.13 10.50 0.98
CA ASN A 81 5.32 9.69 1.28
C ASN A 81 6.64 10.44 1.03
N LEU A 82 6.62 11.60 0.37
CA LEU A 82 7.78 12.50 0.24
C LEU A 82 7.92 13.47 1.42
N GLN A 83 6.82 13.77 2.12
CA GLN A 83 6.80 14.62 3.32
C GLN A 83 7.44 14.03 4.61
N PRO A 84 7.50 12.70 4.88
CA PRO A 84 8.12 12.15 6.09
C PRO A 84 9.65 12.36 6.09
N SER A 85 10.26 12.47 4.91
CA SER A 85 11.70 12.69 4.73
C SER A 85 12.16 14.07 5.20
N ALA A 86 11.27 15.07 5.26
CA ALA A 86 11.61 16.41 5.76
C ALA A 86 11.66 16.46 7.30
N ARG A 87 10.81 15.71 7.99
CA ARG A 87 10.82 15.60 9.47
C ARG A 87 11.92 14.66 9.98
N ALA A 88 12.24 13.59 9.25
CA ALA A 88 13.31 12.65 9.64
C ALA A 88 14.70 13.26 9.47
N SER A 89 14.92 14.09 8.45
CA SER A 89 16.21 14.77 8.21
C SER A 89 16.57 15.82 9.27
N GLN A 90 15.59 16.37 9.99
CA GLN A 90 15.84 17.22 11.16
C GLN A 90 16.12 16.43 12.45
N ARG A 91 15.61 15.20 12.57
CA ARG A 91 15.81 14.36 13.77
C ARG A 91 17.09 13.51 13.69
N ALA A 92 17.57 13.19 12.49
CA ALA A 92 18.80 12.43 12.27
C ALA A 92 20.10 13.21 12.56
N ALA A 93 20.05 14.56 12.60
CA ALA A 93 21.20 15.38 12.97
C ALA A 93 21.46 15.41 14.50
N ALA A 94 20.56 14.87 15.33
CA ALA A 94 20.63 14.94 16.79
C ALA A 94 20.91 13.59 17.49
N ALA A 95 21.10 12.48 16.75
CA ALA A 95 21.23 11.15 17.33
C ALA A 95 22.46 10.40 16.81
N THR A 96 23.62 11.05 16.78
CA THR A 96 24.91 10.36 16.70
C THR A 96 25.41 10.13 18.12
N SER A 97 24.99 9.04 18.76
CA SER A 97 25.74 8.32 19.80
C SER A 97 24.97 7.08 20.27
N THR A 98 25.72 5.99 20.44
CA THR A 98 25.51 4.85 21.37
C THR A 98 25.01 3.51 20.77
N ASN A 99 26.01 2.66 20.50
CA ASN A 99 26.18 1.24 20.85
C ASN A 99 25.19 0.17 20.35
N THR A 100 25.78 -0.66 19.48
CA THR A 100 25.76 -2.14 19.43
C THR A 100 25.51 -2.80 20.79
N ASP A 101 24.52 -3.71 20.87
CA ASP A 101 24.71 -5.17 20.88
C ASP A 101 23.39 -5.88 21.28
N SER A 102 23.27 -7.16 20.91
CA SER A 102 22.43 -8.23 21.53
C SER A 102 21.48 -8.97 20.59
N SER A 103 21.88 -10.21 20.35
CA SER A 103 21.16 -11.35 19.79
C SER A 103 19.91 -11.77 20.59
N ASN A 104 18.77 -11.87 19.92
CA ASN A 104 17.60 -12.67 20.32
C ASN A 104 16.83 -13.07 19.04
N PRO A 105 16.18 -14.24 18.94
CA PRO A 105 15.43 -14.60 17.74
C PRO A 105 14.14 -13.78 17.73
N VAL A 106 14.16 -12.66 17.02
CA VAL A 106 13.02 -11.73 16.90
C VAL A 106 11.94 -12.39 16.07
N ALA A 107 10.82 -12.72 16.72
CA ALA A 107 9.55 -12.88 16.06
C ALA A 107 9.21 -11.54 15.39
N LEU A 108 9.18 -11.52 14.07
CA LEU A 108 8.93 -10.32 13.26
C LEU A 108 7.54 -9.75 13.62
N THR A 109 7.50 -8.56 14.23
CA THR A 109 6.28 -7.76 14.28
C THR A 109 6.15 -6.98 12.95
N PRO A 110 4.96 -6.93 12.32
CA PRO A 110 4.75 -6.24 11.05
C PRO A 110 5.12 -4.75 11.00
N GLU A 111 5.43 -4.12 12.14
CA GLU A 111 5.83 -2.72 12.27
C GLU A 111 7.26 -2.42 11.80
N GLN A 112 8.14 -3.43 11.72
CA GLN A 112 9.51 -3.25 11.24
C GLN A 112 9.64 -3.36 9.72
N VAL A 113 8.53 -3.56 9.01
CA VAL A 113 8.54 -3.67 7.57
C VAL A 113 8.54 -2.27 6.95
N GLY A 114 9.72 -1.80 6.54
CA GLY A 114 9.85 -0.58 5.75
C GLY A 114 9.08 -0.73 4.43
N VAL A 115 8.00 0.04 4.27
CA VAL A 115 7.14 0.06 3.09
C VAL A 115 7.76 0.99 2.05
N LYS A 116 8.14 0.45 0.88
CA LYS A 116 8.66 1.20 -0.27
C LYS A 116 7.67 1.12 -1.43
N ASP A 117 7.59 2.20 -2.20
CA ASP A 117 6.77 2.31 -3.43
C ASP A 117 5.32 1.83 -3.25
N PRO A 118 4.50 2.45 -2.38
CA PRO A 118 3.10 2.06 -2.27
C PRO A 118 2.35 2.46 -3.55
N GLN A 119 1.67 1.48 -4.15
CA GLN A 119 0.82 1.64 -5.33
C GLN A 119 -0.61 1.26 -4.97
N VAL A 120 -1.57 2.01 -5.51
CA VAL A 120 -3.00 1.78 -5.29
C VAL A 120 -3.72 1.92 -6.62
N ILE A 121 -4.54 0.93 -6.96
CA ILE A 121 -5.47 0.98 -8.09
C ILE A 121 -6.86 0.56 -7.63
N PHE A 122 -7.88 1.01 -8.35
CA PHE A 122 -9.27 0.64 -8.10
C PHE A 122 -9.79 -0.12 -9.30
N GLU A 123 -10.35 -1.31 -9.08
CA GLU A 123 -10.91 -2.15 -10.13
C GLU A 123 -12.31 -2.59 -9.70
N GLY A 124 -13.35 -2.15 -10.42
CA GLY A 124 -14.73 -2.46 -10.05
C GLY A 124 -15.13 -1.87 -8.70
N ASP A 125 -15.41 -2.72 -7.72
CA ASP A 125 -15.75 -2.41 -6.33
C ASP A 125 -14.61 -2.75 -5.34
N GLU A 126 -13.42 -3.01 -5.88
CA GLU A 126 -12.26 -3.51 -5.13
C GLU A 126 -11.09 -2.52 -5.22
N VAL A 127 -10.39 -2.33 -4.11
CA VAL A 127 -9.08 -1.66 -4.09
C VAL A 127 -7.98 -2.71 -4.14
N LYS A 128 -6.98 -2.49 -5.00
CA LYS A 128 -5.76 -3.30 -5.06
C LYS A 128 -4.56 -2.45 -4.68
N GLY A 129 -3.92 -2.81 -3.58
CA GLY A 129 -2.69 -2.21 -3.09
C GLY A 129 -1.49 -3.10 -3.39
N GLN A 130 -0.35 -2.50 -3.74
CA GLN A 130 0.92 -3.20 -3.82
C GLN A 130 2.01 -2.35 -3.18
N PHE A 131 2.86 -2.97 -2.37
CA PHE A 131 4.02 -2.30 -1.79
C PHE A 131 5.21 -3.25 -1.67
N ALA A 132 6.42 -2.71 -1.63
CA ALA A 132 7.62 -3.49 -1.33
C ALA A 132 7.92 -3.46 0.17
N ALA A 133 7.99 -4.64 0.77
CA ALA A 133 8.35 -4.88 2.15
C ALA A 133 9.81 -5.32 2.24
N ASN A 134 10.65 -4.70 3.09
CA ASN A 134 11.99 -5.22 3.32
C ASN A 134 11.97 -6.39 4.32
N VAL A 135 12.36 -7.58 3.86
CA VAL A 135 12.43 -8.80 4.66
C VAL A 135 13.83 -9.38 4.52
N TYR A 136 14.60 -9.41 5.62
CA TYR A 136 16.01 -9.85 5.64
C TYR A 136 16.91 -9.14 4.62
N GLY A 137 16.73 -7.82 4.44
CA GLY A 137 17.50 -7.03 3.48
C GLY A 137 17.11 -7.23 2.01
N LYS A 138 16.05 -8.01 1.73
CA LYS A 138 15.48 -8.18 0.39
C LYS A 138 14.13 -7.50 0.30
N ASP A 139 13.87 -6.82 -0.82
CA ASP A 139 12.58 -6.20 -1.07
C ASP A 139 11.62 -7.26 -1.63
N VAL A 140 10.54 -7.52 -0.89
CA VAL A 140 9.48 -8.48 -1.20
C VAL A 140 8.21 -7.72 -1.52
N PHE A 141 7.68 -7.90 -2.73
CA PHE A 141 6.43 -7.26 -3.12
C PHE A 141 5.24 -7.95 -2.45
N VAL A 142 4.42 -7.19 -1.76
CA VAL A 142 3.15 -7.63 -1.20
C VAL A 142 2.05 -7.00 -2.01
N THR A 143 1.10 -7.81 -2.49
CA THR A 143 -0.08 -7.35 -3.21
C THR A 143 -1.32 -7.78 -2.44
N LEU A 144 -2.19 -6.83 -2.11
CA LEU A 144 -3.44 -7.05 -1.41
C LEU A 144 -4.60 -6.50 -2.24
N SER A 145 -5.74 -7.15 -2.17
CA SER A 145 -6.97 -6.71 -2.79
C SER A 145 -8.11 -6.89 -1.80
N GLY A 146 -9.12 -6.02 -1.87
CA GLY A 146 -10.26 -6.11 -0.97
C GLY A 146 -11.20 -4.91 -1.08
N HIS A 147 -12.23 -4.92 -0.25
CA HIS A 147 -13.22 -3.85 -0.18
C HIS A 147 -12.87 -2.86 0.92
N LEU A 148 -13.12 -1.59 0.64
CA LEU A 148 -12.98 -0.51 1.60
C LEU A 148 -14.37 -0.12 2.12
N GLY A 149 -14.44 0.19 3.41
CA GLY A 149 -15.67 0.60 4.08
C GLY A 149 -15.39 1.65 5.16
N ALA A 150 -16.43 2.26 5.70
CA ALA A 150 -16.35 3.05 6.93
C ALA A 150 -17.22 2.42 8.02
N LYS A 151 -16.71 2.39 9.26
CA LYS A 151 -17.47 1.96 10.42
C LYS A 151 -17.05 2.73 11.66
N ASP A 152 -18.02 3.28 12.39
CA ASP A 152 -17.82 4.02 13.64
C ASP A 152 -16.82 5.20 13.52
N GLY A 153 -16.74 5.83 12.33
CA GLY A 153 -15.78 6.91 12.05
C GLY A 153 -14.36 6.45 11.74
N TYR A 154 -14.16 5.15 11.48
CA TYR A 154 -12.89 4.56 11.09
C TYR A 154 -12.99 3.89 9.72
N ALA A 155 -11.94 3.99 8.92
CA ALA A 155 -11.78 3.22 7.70
C ALA A 155 -11.61 1.73 8.05
N THR A 156 -12.33 0.88 7.34
CA THR A 156 -12.27 -0.58 7.44
C THR A 156 -11.87 -1.18 6.10
N PHE A 157 -11.16 -2.30 6.15
CA PHE A 157 -10.70 -2.97 4.94
C PHE A 157 -10.94 -4.47 5.06
N ALA A 158 -11.68 -5.04 4.10
CA ALA A 158 -12.02 -6.44 4.03
C ALA A 158 -11.22 -7.10 2.88
N PRO A 159 -10.11 -7.81 3.17
CA PRO A 159 -9.29 -8.41 2.13
C PRO A 159 -10.00 -9.59 1.45
N SER A 160 -9.83 -9.68 0.14
CA SER A 160 -10.34 -10.74 -0.73
C SER A 160 -9.20 -11.60 -1.30
N SER A 161 -8.04 -10.99 -1.57
CA SER A 161 -6.85 -11.64 -2.15
C SER A 161 -5.59 -11.04 -1.53
N PHE A 162 -4.63 -11.91 -1.21
CA PHE A 162 -3.32 -11.52 -0.70
C PHE A 162 -2.24 -12.35 -1.37
N LYS A 163 -1.18 -11.69 -1.84
CA LYS A 163 -0.06 -12.31 -2.55
C LYS A 163 1.27 -11.75 -2.05
N ILE A 164 2.26 -12.64 -1.94
CA ILE A 164 3.65 -12.28 -1.69
C ILE A 164 4.45 -12.68 -2.93
N GLY A 165 4.92 -11.69 -3.68
CA GLY A 165 5.41 -11.87 -5.04
C GLY A 165 4.32 -12.45 -5.92
N SER A 166 4.55 -13.66 -6.43
CA SER A 166 3.57 -14.43 -7.22
C SER A 166 2.78 -15.46 -6.41
N MET A 167 3.11 -15.65 -5.13
CA MET A 167 2.49 -16.69 -4.30
C MET A 167 1.22 -16.18 -3.62
N PRO A 168 0.05 -16.79 -3.88
CA PRO A 168 -1.16 -16.49 -3.13
C PRO A 168 -1.05 -17.01 -1.70
N VAL A 169 -1.42 -16.18 -0.73
CA VAL A 169 -1.52 -16.57 0.68
C VAL A 169 -3.00 -16.63 1.05
N PRO A 170 -3.46 -17.70 1.72
CA PRO A 170 -4.85 -17.78 2.16
C PRO A 170 -5.24 -16.60 3.06
N ILE A 171 -6.38 -15.97 2.76
CA ILE A 171 -6.89 -14.83 3.53
C ILE A 171 -7.07 -15.17 5.01
N ALA A 172 -7.48 -16.40 5.34
CA ALA A 172 -7.65 -16.83 6.73
C ALA A 172 -6.38 -16.67 7.59
N MET A 173 -5.17 -16.76 6.99
CA MET A 173 -3.92 -16.55 7.71
C MET A 173 -3.59 -15.07 7.93
N VAL A 174 -4.01 -14.21 7.00
CA VAL A 174 -3.69 -12.78 7.02
C VAL A 174 -4.76 -12.00 7.79
N GLN A 175 -6.03 -12.41 7.71
CA GLN A 175 -7.18 -11.73 8.31
C GLN A 175 -6.99 -11.50 9.80
N ALA A 176 -6.63 -12.54 10.56
CA ALA A 176 -6.43 -12.41 12.00
C ALA A 176 -5.30 -11.43 12.38
N GLN A 177 -4.24 -11.40 11.57
CA GLN A 177 -3.12 -10.47 11.78
C GLN A 177 -3.50 -9.05 11.37
N LEU A 178 -4.26 -8.91 10.27
CA LEU A 178 -4.72 -7.63 9.77
C LEU A 178 -5.74 -7.02 10.72
N ASP A 179 -6.75 -7.75 11.17
CA ASP A 179 -7.73 -7.29 12.14
C ASP A 179 -7.05 -6.85 13.44
N ARG A 180 -6.09 -7.66 13.91
CA ARG A 180 -5.27 -7.31 15.06
C ARG A 180 -4.54 -5.99 14.82
N LYS A 181 -3.85 -5.84 13.68
CA LYS A 181 -3.14 -4.61 13.33
C LYS A 181 -4.05 -3.40 13.17
N LEU A 182 -5.18 -3.52 12.48
CA LEU A 182 -6.15 -2.43 12.33
C LEU A 182 -6.84 -2.08 13.66
N SER A 183 -6.85 -3.01 14.63
CA SER A 183 -7.37 -2.76 15.98
C SER A 183 -6.35 -2.14 16.93
N GLU A 184 -5.05 -2.15 16.59
CA GLU A 184 -4.02 -1.51 17.40
C GLU A 184 -4.25 0.01 17.47
N PRO A 185 -3.97 0.65 18.61
CA PRO A 185 -4.27 2.07 18.81
C PRO A 185 -3.56 2.97 17.79
N GLU A 186 -2.30 2.66 17.46
CA GLU A 186 -1.52 3.43 16.47
C GLU A 186 -2.12 3.33 15.06
N ALA A 187 -2.57 2.15 14.65
CA ALA A 187 -3.20 1.96 13.36
C ALA A 187 -4.61 2.58 13.33
N ARG A 188 -5.39 2.40 14.39
CA ARG A 188 -6.72 3.01 14.54
C ARG A 188 -6.68 4.51 14.43
N GLU A 189 -5.67 5.17 15.02
CA GLU A 189 -5.50 6.61 14.90
C GLU A 189 -5.28 7.04 13.44
N LYS A 190 -4.50 6.27 12.68
CA LYS A 190 -4.23 6.54 11.25
C LYS A 190 -5.42 6.22 10.35
N LEU A 191 -6.33 5.36 10.78
CA LEU A 191 -7.55 4.98 10.06
C LEU A 191 -8.76 5.83 10.45
N LYS A 192 -8.61 6.71 11.45
CA LYS A 192 -9.68 7.62 11.85
C LYS A 192 -10.02 8.54 10.68
N LEU A 193 -11.28 8.51 10.28
CA LEU A 193 -11.77 9.36 9.21
C LEU A 193 -11.98 10.79 9.76
N PRO A 194 -11.80 11.82 8.92
CA PRO A 194 -12.18 13.18 9.27
C PRO A 194 -13.66 13.27 9.63
N GLU A 195 -14.04 14.23 10.49
CA GLU A 195 -15.42 14.35 10.97
C GLU A 195 -16.45 14.63 9.87
N PHE A 196 -16.00 15.21 8.76
CA PHE A 196 -16.82 15.48 7.57
C PHE A 196 -17.04 14.25 6.68
N VAL A 197 -16.47 13.08 7.00
CA VAL A 197 -16.64 11.84 6.23
C VAL A 197 -17.53 10.87 7.00
N SER A 198 -18.67 10.51 6.41
CA SER A 198 -19.56 9.48 6.95
C SER A 198 -19.28 8.10 6.39
N ASP A 199 -19.07 7.99 5.08
CA ASP A 199 -18.88 6.72 4.39
C ASP A 199 -17.74 6.75 3.38
N LEU A 200 -17.16 5.58 3.13
CA LEU A 200 -16.03 5.39 2.24
C LEU A 200 -16.15 4.04 1.53
N LYS A 201 -16.24 4.04 0.20
CA LYS A 201 -16.38 2.81 -0.60
C LYS A 201 -15.77 2.96 -1.98
N ILE A 202 -15.53 1.83 -2.64
CA ILE A 202 -15.11 1.80 -4.05
C ILE A 202 -16.33 1.49 -4.92
N GLU A 203 -16.61 2.36 -5.88
CA GLU A 203 -17.67 2.14 -6.87
C GLU A 203 -17.19 2.51 -8.27
N ASN A 204 -17.34 1.59 -9.22
CA ASN A 204 -16.97 1.78 -10.63
C ASN A 204 -15.50 2.20 -10.81
N GLY A 205 -14.58 1.63 -10.03
CA GLY A 205 -13.15 1.94 -10.06
C GLY A 205 -12.81 3.33 -9.51
N GLN A 206 -13.69 3.90 -8.69
CA GLN A 206 -13.48 5.19 -8.04
C GLN A 206 -13.76 5.07 -6.55
N LEU A 207 -12.95 5.76 -5.74
CA LEU A 207 -13.18 5.92 -4.31
C LEU A 207 -14.27 6.98 -4.12
N VAL A 208 -15.41 6.57 -3.60
CA VAL A 208 -16.53 7.44 -3.24
C VAL A 208 -16.43 7.75 -1.76
N ILE A 209 -16.39 9.04 -1.45
CA ILE A 209 -16.42 9.57 -0.09
C ILE A 209 -17.75 10.31 0.07
N THR A 210 -18.52 9.93 1.10
CA THR A 210 -19.80 10.56 1.42
C THR A 210 -19.64 11.44 2.65
N GLU A 211 -20.16 12.65 2.58
CA GLU A 211 -20.18 13.59 3.69
C GLU A 211 -21.21 13.20 4.77
N LYS A 212 -21.01 13.71 5.99
CA LYS A 212 -21.73 13.35 7.20
C LYS A 212 -22.80 14.35 7.62
#